data_AF-A0AAN5RZE9-F1
#
_entry.id   AF-A0AAN5RZE9-F1
#
_cell.length_a   1.000
_cell.length_b   1.000
_cell.length_c   1.000
_cell.angle_alpha   90.00
_cell.angle_beta   90.00
_cell.angle_gamma   90.00
#
_symmetry.space_group_name_H-M   'P 1'
#
loop_
_entity.id
_entity.type
_entity.pdbx_description
1 polymer ?
#
loop_
_entity_poly.entity_id
_entity_poly.type
_entity_poly.pdbx_seq_one_letter_code
_entity_poly.pdbx_strand_id
1 'polypeptide(L)'
;MNNSDEISGQYCSFKSPLNEGEFFAIQAGFVMPEGVKPVIDGSAGLCIGYLYGMGDIYHIYDINGYSQGVCTLAPESALSEPLDLLLVSGIVAEPDGRISLLMRYGTIRSVSSGSTLRDMPVIQALKSSIIQHNTKKIRYSPLAVRAMAERHRYVPAYILDRAVKKGRRVKLTPEVCGGNLLTCLLKIRKYSHNGQYQDITLSVIVDGNRKIIKEFNY
;
A
#
# COMPACT_ATOMS: atom_id res chain seq x y z
N MET A 1 -31.47 -13.78 13.45
CA MET A 1 -30.34 -12.89 13.12
C MET A 1 -30.71 -12.16 11.84
N ASN A 2 -30.83 -10.83 11.92
CA ASN A 2 -31.50 -10.03 10.88
C ASN A 2 -30.56 -9.71 9.71
N ASN A 3 -31.06 -9.85 8.48
CA ASN A 3 -30.43 -9.45 7.21
C ASN A 3 -30.08 -7.95 7.10
N SER A 4 -30.39 -7.15 8.12
CA SER A 4 -30.17 -5.70 8.16
C SER A 4 -28.68 -5.32 8.23
N ASP A 5 -27.85 -6.18 8.84
CA ASP A 5 -26.41 -5.89 9.04
C ASP A 5 -25.59 -6.05 7.75
N GLU A 6 -26.06 -6.86 6.80
CA GLU A 6 -25.41 -7.06 5.50
C GLU A 6 -25.51 -5.83 4.59
N ILE A 7 -26.50 -4.98 4.82
CA ILE A 7 -26.84 -3.84 3.96
C ILE A 7 -26.12 -2.55 4.40
N SER A 8 -25.80 -2.40 5.68
CA SER A 8 -25.26 -1.12 6.19
C SER A 8 -23.77 -0.94 5.92
N GLY A 9 -22.97 -2.00 5.96
CA GLY A 9 -21.50 -1.94 5.86
C GLY A 9 -20.87 -1.09 6.98
N GLN A 10 -19.59 -1.30 7.28
CA GLN A 10 -18.93 -0.62 8.40
C GLN A 10 -17.67 0.12 7.95
N TYR A 11 -17.37 1.24 8.61
CA TYR A 11 -16.06 1.89 8.49
C TYR A 11 -15.08 1.14 9.39
N CYS A 12 -14.01 0.65 8.78
CA CYS A 12 -13.00 -0.13 9.49
C CYS A 12 -11.62 0.49 9.29
N SER A 13 -10.79 0.35 10.32
CA SER A 13 -9.35 0.56 10.23
C SER A 13 -8.69 -0.81 10.34
N PHE A 14 -7.78 -1.12 9.42
CA PHE A 14 -7.12 -2.43 9.36
C PHE A 14 -5.63 -2.25 9.59
N LYS A 15 -5.06 -3.14 10.40
CA LYS A 15 -3.61 -3.35 10.45
C LYS A 15 -3.26 -4.51 9.52
N SER A 16 -2.08 -4.46 8.92
CA SER A 16 -1.57 -5.53 8.07
C SER A 16 -1.37 -6.82 8.89
N PRO A 17 -1.94 -7.97 8.45
CA PRO A 17 -1.60 -9.29 8.93
C PRO A 17 -0.46 -9.95 8.11
N LEU A 18 0.17 -9.21 7.21
CA LEU A 18 1.28 -9.71 6.40
C LEU A 18 2.52 -9.96 7.25
N ASN A 19 3.38 -10.87 6.78
CA ASN A 19 4.67 -11.07 7.41
C ASN A 19 5.59 -9.88 7.16
N GLU A 20 6.64 -9.78 7.96
CA GLU A 20 7.76 -8.88 7.69
C GLU A 20 8.28 -9.06 6.26
N GLY A 21 8.46 -7.93 5.58
CA GLY A 21 8.96 -7.86 4.20
C GLY A 21 7.91 -8.09 3.13
N GLU A 22 6.70 -8.51 3.49
CA GLU A 22 5.58 -8.63 2.57
C GLU A 22 4.80 -7.32 2.48
N PHE A 23 4.53 -6.90 1.24
CA PHE A 23 3.74 -5.71 1.00
C PHE A 23 3.09 -5.77 -0.38
N PHE A 24 2.08 -4.94 -0.57
CA PHE A 24 1.48 -4.71 -1.87
C PHE A 24 1.93 -3.37 -2.44
N ALA A 25 2.06 -3.33 -3.76
CA ALA A 25 2.26 -2.10 -4.51
C ALA A 25 1.23 -2.00 -5.61
N ILE A 26 0.90 -0.78 -5.99
CA ILE A 26 0.15 -0.55 -7.23
C ILE A 26 1.15 -0.63 -8.38
N GLN A 27 0.71 -1.19 -9.51
CA GLN A 27 1.53 -1.18 -10.71
C GLN A 27 1.79 0.27 -11.13
N ALA A 28 3.06 0.68 -11.12
CA ALA A 28 3.46 2.02 -11.54
C ALA A 28 3.03 2.26 -12.99
N GLY A 29 2.55 3.47 -13.28
CA GLY A 29 2.08 3.86 -14.61
C GLY A 29 3.21 4.12 -15.60
N PHE A 30 4.45 4.18 -15.11
CA PHE A 30 5.65 4.56 -15.86
C PHE A 30 6.80 3.60 -15.53
N VAL A 31 7.74 3.51 -16.46
CA VAL A 31 9.00 2.81 -16.22
C VAL A 31 9.82 3.66 -15.27
N MET A 32 9.99 3.17 -14.04
CA MET A 32 10.85 3.81 -13.05
C MET A 32 12.33 3.56 -13.37
N PRO A 33 13.24 4.46 -12.96
CA PRO A 33 14.68 4.22 -13.08
C PRO A 33 15.09 2.88 -12.45
N GLU A 34 16.10 2.23 -13.04
CA GLU A 34 16.67 1.04 -12.43
C GLU A 34 17.26 1.39 -11.06
N GLY A 35 17.04 0.54 -10.06
CA GLY A 35 17.57 0.75 -8.71
C GLY A 35 16.66 1.53 -7.76
N VAL A 36 15.47 1.95 -8.19
CA VAL A 36 14.46 2.51 -7.26
C VAL A 36 14.17 1.57 -6.10
N LYS A 37 14.02 2.14 -4.91
CA LYS A 37 13.74 1.42 -3.67
C LYS A 37 12.34 1.75 -3.16
N PRO A 38 11.54 0.75 -2.78
CA PRO A 38 10.19 0.98 -2.26
C PRO A 38 10.26 1.59 -0.85
N VAL A 39 9.35 2.50 -0.57
CA VAL A 39 9.05 3.00 0.79
C VAL A 39 7.74 2.35 1.21
N ILE A 40 7.74 1.60 2.31
CA ILE A 40 6.63 0.74 2.73
C ILE A 40 6.07 1.24 4.06
N ASP A 41 4.75 1.39 4.14
CA ASP A 41 4.04 1.51 5.40
C ASP A 41 3.79 0.12 5.97
N GLY A 42 4.62 -0.33 6.91
CA GLY A 42 4.54 -1.65 7.52
C GLY A 42 3.21 -1.88 8.24
N SER A 43 2.63 -0.83 8.81
CA SER A 43 1.31 -0.91 9.46
C SER A 43 0.17 -1.28 8.51
N ALA A 44 0.32 -0.94 7.23
CA ALA A 44 -0.66 -1.19 6.17
C ALA A 44 -0.21 -2.25 5.16
N GLY A 45 1.04 -2.74 5.23
CA GLY A 45 1.60 -3.66 4.23
C GLY A 45 1.57 -3.07 2.82
N LEU A 46 1.83 -1.76 2.69
CA LEU A 46 1.61 -1.00 1.46
C LEU A 46 2.88 -0.23 1.07
N CYS A 47 3.33 -0.39 -0.17
CA CYS A 47 4.30 0.53 -0.78
C CYS A 47 3.65 1.89 -0.98
N ILE A 48 4.15 2.92 -0.30
CA ILE A 48 3.62 4.29 -0.30
C ILE A 48 4.35 5.24 -1.24
N GLY A 49 5.49 4.80 -1.79
CA GLY A 49 6.26 5.55 -2.78
C GLY A 49 7.59 4.86 -3.07
N TYR A 50 8.45 5.56 -3.80
CA TYR A 50 9.77 5.06 -4.18
C TYR A 50 10.83 6.15 -4.03
N LEU A 51 12.07 5.71 -3.80
CA LEU A 51 13.25 6.56 -3.75
C LEU A 51 14.27 6.11 -4.78
N TYR A 52 14.96 7.07 -5.37
CA TYR A 52 16.13 6.84 -6.21
C TYR A 52 17.24 7.79 -5.78
N GLY A 53 18.41 7.25 -5.44
CA GLY A 53 19.56 8.03 -5.01
C GLY A 53 20.63 8.11 -6.07
N MET A 54 21.22 9.29 -6.22
CA MET A 54 22.37 9.55 -7.09
C MET A 54 23.31 10.54 -6.38
N GLY A 55 24.33 10.03 -5.71
CA GLY A 55 25.16 10.84 -4.79
C GLY A 55 24.32 11.36 -3.62
N ASP A 56 24.45 12.64 -3.30
CA ASP A 56 23.74 13.31 -2.19
C ASP A 56 22.30 13.75 -2.56
N ILE A 57 21.84 13.40 -3.77
CA ILE A 57 20.56 13.79 -4.34
C ILE A 57 19.61 12.59 -4.36
N TYR A 58 18.41 12.79 -3.81
CA TYR A 58 17.37 11.77 -3.75
C TYR A 58 16.12 12.23 -4.48
N HIS A 59 15.70 11.45 -5.46
CA HIS A 59 14.45 11.63 -6.18
C HIS A 59 13.34 10.85 -5.48
N ILE A 60 12.23 11.54 -5.22
CA ILE A 60 11.07 10.99 -4.52
C ILE A 60 9.97 10.75 -5.56
N TYR A 61 9.42 9.55 -5.57
CA TYR A 61 8.28 9.18 -6.40
C TYR A 61 7.10 8.76 -5.54
N ASP A 62 5.89 9.14 -5.95
CA ASP A 62 4.68 8.70 -5.27
C ASP A 62 4.39 7.21 -5.53
N ILE A 63 3.31 6.72 -4.92
CA ILE A 63 2.79 5.35 -5.09
C ILE A 63 2.45 4.96 -6.54
N ASN A 64 2.35 5.92 -7.47
CA ASN A 64 2.12 5.69 -8.89
C ASN A 64 3.41 5.66 -9.72
N GLY A 65 4.53 6.07 -9.13
CA GLY A 65 5.80 6.32 -9.81
C GLY A 65 5.93 7.74 -10.39
N TYR A 66 5.07 8.70 -10.03
CA TYR A 66 5.25 10.10 -10.46
C TYR A 66 6.24 10.81 -9.54
N SER A 67 7.22 11.50 -10.16
CA SER A 67 8.17 12.35 -9.44
C SER A 67 7.44 13.42 -8.63
N GLN A 68 7.70 13.45 -7.33
CA GLN A 68 7.19 14.45 -6.38
C GLN A 68 8.21 15.55 -6.10
N GLY A 69 9.49 15.29 -6.37
CA GLY A 69 10.55 16.25 -6.14
C GLY A 69 11.88 15.59 -5.85
N VAL A 70 12.81 16.42 -5.40
CA VAL A 70 14.18 16.05 -5.10
C VAL A 70 14.53 16.60 -3.72
N CYS A 71 15.23 15.83 -2.90
CA CYS A 71 15.84 16.30 -1.66
C CYS A 71 17.34 16.05 -1.66
N THR A 72 18.10 16.99 -1.09
CA THR A 72 19.54 16.89 -0.90
C THR A 72 19.83 16.62 0.58
N LEU A 73 20.73 15.69 0.87
CA LEU A 73 21.26 15.58 2.24
C LEU A 73 22.39 16.58 2.43
N ALA A 74 22.42 17.22 3.61
CA ALA A 74 23.50 18.13 3.95
C ALA A 74 24.78 17.31 4.27
N PRO A 75 25.95 17.67 3.71
CA PRO A 75 27.19 16.89 3.86
C PRO A 75 27.79 16.90 5.28
N GLU A 76 27.32 17.78 6.17
CA GLU A 76 27.90 18.02 7.50
C GLU A 76 27.24 17.24 8.65
N SER A 77 26.17 16.47 8.40
CA SER A 77 25.54 15.72 9.49
C SER A 77 26.24 14.39 9.68
N ALA A 78 26.82 14.13 10.86
CA ALA A 78 27.21 12.79 11.33
C ALA A 78 26.02 11.80 11.47
N LEU A 79 24.93 12.06 10.76
CA LEU A 79 23.66 11.34 10.67
C LEU A 79 23.39 10.87 9.23
N SER A 80 24.41 10.82 8.36
CA SER A 80 24.33 10.33 6.97
C SER A 80 23.99 8.84 6.84
N GLU A 81 23.86 8.09 7.93
CA GLU A 81 23.69 6.64 7.86
C GLU A 81 22.30 6.14 7.42
N PRO A 82 21.13 6.76 7.74
CA PRO A 82 19.86 6.17 7.36
C PRO A 82 19.72 6.16 5.84
N LEU A 83 19.64 7.32 5.17
CA LEU A 83 19.29 7.41 3.73
C LEU A 83 20.25 6.66 2.80
N ASP A 84 21.55 6.60 3.09
CA ASP A 84 22.51 5.84 2.29
C ASP A 84 22.33 4.33 2.45
N LEU A 85 22.01 3.84 3.66
CA LEU A 85 21.55 2.45 3.88
C LEU A 85 20.16 2.19 3.25
N LEU A 86 19.30 3.21 3.15
CA LEU A 86 17.99 3.15 2.44
C LEU A 86 18.14 3.01 0.92
N LEU A 87 19.33 3.20 0.34
CA LEU A 87 19.59 2.95 -1.10
C LEU A 87 20.10 1.56 -1.40
N VAL A 88 20.47 0.79 -0.37
CA VAL A 88 20.86 -0.63 -0.50
C VAL A 88 19.61 -1.54 -0.46
N SER A 89 18.54 -1.06 0.18
CA SER A 89 17.37 -1.82 0.62
C SER A 89 16.07 -1.01 0.46
N GLY A 90 14.88 -1.61 0.48
CA GLY A 90 13.63 -0.84 0.66
C GLY A 90 13.48 -0.33 2.09
N ILE A 91 12.50 0.53 2.35
CA ILE A 91 12.23 1.05 3.71
C ILE A 91 10.93 0.45 4.21
N VAL A 92 10.90 -0.04 5.45
CA VAL A 92 9.68 -0.42 6.15
C VAL A 92 9.48 0.48 7.36
N ALA A 93 8.34 1.17 7.33
CA ALA A 93 7.88 2.05 8.38
C ALA A 93 7.03 1.25 9.37
N GLU A 94 7.59 0.89 10.53
CA GLU A 94 6.91 0.09 11.55
C GLU A 94 5.81 0.87 12.29
N PRO A 95 4.80 0.18 12.84
CA PRO A 95 3.69 0.82 13.55
C PRO A 95 4.08 1.65 14.78
N ASP A 96 5.18 1.29 15.43
CA ASP A 96 5.69 1.95 16.65
C ASP A 96 6.59 3.16 16.34
N GLY A 97 6.75 3.50 15.06
CA GLY A 97 7.61 4.60 14.63
C GLY A 97 9.02 4.16 14.26
N ARG A 98 9.39 2.88 14.39
CA ARG A 98 10.72 2.41 13.98
C ARG A 98 10.86 2.34 12.46
N ILE A 99 12.11 2.43 12.01
CA ILE A 99 12.49 2.26 10.61
C ILE A 99 13.29 0.96 10.49
N SER A 100 12.88 0.14 9.54
CA SER A 100 13.60 -1.07 9.19
C SER A 100 13.96 -1.07 7.69
N LEU A 101 15.05 -1.74 7.34
CA LEU A 101 15.54 -1.89 5.98
C LEU A 101 15.06 -3.21 5.37
N LEU A 102 14.42 -3.15 4.21
CA LEU A 102 14.01 -4.30 3.40
C LEU A 102 15.15 -4.71 2.46
N MET A 103 15.90 -5.74 2.83
CA MET A 103 17.02 -6.21 2.02
C MET A 103 16.53 -6.93 0.74
N ARG A 104 17.45 -7.17 -0.21
CA ARG A 104 17.15 -7.77 -1.54
C ARG A 104 16.42 -9.12 -1.50
N TYR A 105 16.42 -9.82 -0.36
CA TYR A 105 15.76 -11.11 -0.16
C TYR A 105 14.63 -11.02 0.86
N GLY A 106 13.91 -9.90 0.91
CA GLY A 106 12.74 -9.67 1.76
C GLY A 106 13.00 -9.73 3.28
N THR A 107 14.25 -9.92 3.71
CA THR A 107 14.64 -9.82 5.11
C THR A 107 14.60 -8.37 5.57
N ILE A 108 13.98 -8.15 6.72
CA ILE A 108 13.96 -6.84 7.36
C ILE A 108 15.11 -6.75 8.36
N ARG A 109 15.89 -5.66 8.30
CA ARG A 109 16.89 -5.33 9.33
C ARG A 109 16.48 -4.05 10.04
N SER A 110 16.20 -4.16 11.33
CA SER A 110 15.94 -2.99 12.18
C SER A 110 17.15 -2.04 12.17
N VAL A 111 16.92 -0.76 11.96
CA VAL A 111 17.96 0.27 12.10
C VAL A 111 17.85 0.81 13.51
N SER A 112 18.88 0.60 14.34
CA SER A 112 18.91 1.08 15.73
C SER A 112 19.23 2.58 15.86
N SER A 113 19.19 3.33 14.75
CA SER A 113 19.36 4.79 14.80
C SER A 113 18.12 5.39 15.46
N GLY A 114 18.30 6.23 16.47
CA GLY A 114 17.24 6.83 17.28
C GLY A 114 16.24 7.72 16.53
N SER A 115 16.27 7.74 15.19
CA SER A 115 15.31 8.42 14.34
C SER A 115 14.02 7.62 14.21
N THR A 116 12.91 8.16 14.69
CA THR A 116 11.59 7.60 14.41
C THR A 116 11.11 8.06 13.03
N LEU A 117 10.18 7.34 12.42
CA LEU A 117 9.49 7.74 11.19
C LEU A 117 8.89 9.14 11.24
N ARG A 118 8.55 9.62 12.45
CA ARG A 118 8.04 10.99 12.66
C ARG A 118 9.06 12.05 12.25
N ASP A 119 10.34 11.69 12.26
CA ASP A 119 11.46 12.59 12.03
C ASP A 119 11.93 12.58 10.57
N MET A 120 11.26 11.80 9.69
CA MET A 120 11.57 11.72 8.25
C MET A 120 10.54 12.47 7.39
N PRO A 121 10.84 13.71 6.94
CA PRO A 121 9.91 14.54 6.18
C PRO A 121 9.41 13.88 4.88
N VAL A 122 10.28 13.11 4.23
CA VAL A 122 9.98 12.39 2.98
C VAL A 122 8.87 11.36 3.17
N ILE A 123 8.91 10.57 4.24
CA ILE A 123 7.91 9.53 4.52
C ILE A 123 6.58 10.20 4.87
N GLN A 124 6.60 11.27 5.66
CA GLN A 124 5.41 12.03 6.00
C GLN A 124 4.76 12.65 4.74
N ALA A 125 5.56 13.18 3.81
CA ALA A 125 5.08 13.71 2.54
C ALA A 125 4.43 12.63 1.65
N LEU A 126 5.01 11.42 1.60
CA LEU A 126 4.40 10.30 0.87
C LEU A 126 3.07 9.86 1.51
N LYS A 127 3.02 9.75 2.85
CA LYS A 127 1.77 9.42 3.56
C LYS A 127 0.70 10.50 3.36
N SER A 128 1.06 11.78 3.41
CA SER A 128 0.10 12.87 3.22
C SER A 128 -0.47 12.90 1.81
N SER A 129 0.36 12.65 0.79
CA SER A 129 -0.09 12.50 -0.61
C SER A 129 -1.15 11.40 -0.76
N ILE A 130 -0.95 10.24 -0.14
CA ILE A 130 -1.92 9.13 -0.14
C ILE A 130 -3.25 9.53 0.51
N ILE A 131 -3.20 10.22 1.65
CA ILE A 131 -4.39 10.67 2.39
C ILE A 131 -5.15 11.71 1.56
N GLN A 132 -4.46 12.66 0.93
CA GLN A 132 -5.07 13.70 0.09
C GLN A 132 -5.83 13.10 -1.09
N HIS A 133 -5.34 11.99 -1.66
CA HIS A 133 -6.03 11.26 -2.73
C HIS A 133 -7.16 10.33 -2.24
N ASN A 134 -7.29 10.10 -0.93
CA ASN A 134 -8.27 9.20 -0.34
C ASN A 134 -9.28 9.91 0.59
N THR A 135 -10.04 10.86 0.03
CA THR A 135 -10.97 11.70 0.80
C THR A 135 -12.29 11.03 1.21
N LYS A 136 -12.68 9.93 0.56
CA LYS A 136 -13.96 9.25 0.82
C LYS A 136 -13.72 7.83 1.31
N LYS A 137 -14.01 7.58 2.60
CA LYS A 137 -13.93 6.24 3.19
C LYS A 137 -14.99 5.33 2.58
N ILE A 138 -14.57 4.13 2.16
CA ILE A 138 -15.47 3.06 1.73
C ILE A 138 -15.89 2.21 2.94
N ARG A 139 -17.11 1.66 2.90
CA ARG A 139 -17.60 0.73 3.92
C ARG A 139 -17.33 -0.71 3.49
N TYR A 140 -17.24 -1.61 4.47
CA TYR A 140 -16.95 -3.03 4.25
C TYR A 140 -18.12 -3.88 4.76
N SER A 141 -18.46 -4.94 4.01
CA SER A 141 -19.35 -5.99 4.49
C SER A 141 -18.68 -6.82 5.59
N PRO A 142 -19.45 -7.57 6.40
CA PRO A 142 -18.87 -8.51 7.37
C PRO A 142 -17.92 -9.54 6.72
N LEU A 143 -18.22 -10.00 5.50
CA LEU A 143 -17.37 -10.94 4.77
C LEU A 143 -16.03 -10.30 4.36
N ALA A 144 -16.07 -9.07 3.84
CA ALA A 144 -14.87 -8.33 3.48
C ALA A 144 -14.01 -8.02 4.71
N VAL A 145 -14.62 -7.69 5.86
CA VAL A 145 -13.91 -7.46 7.12
C VAL A 145 -13.18 -8.73 7.58
N ARG A 146 -13.82 -9.90 7.50
CA ARG A 146 -13.18 -11.18 7.84
C ARG A 146 -12.00 -11.50 6.91
N ALA A 147 -12.18 -11.30 5.61
CA ALA A 147 -11.09 -11.48 4.62
C ALA A 147 -9.87 -10.58 4.93
N MET A 148 -10.10 -9.36 5.42
CA MET A 148 -9.01 -8.45 5.84
C MET A 148 -8.24 -8.92 7.08
N ALA A 149 -8.77 -9.84 7.88
CA ALA A 149 -8.04 -10.43 9.01
C ALA A 149 -7.16 -11.62 8.58
N GLU A 150 -7.44 -12.22 7.43
CA GLU A 150 -6.74 -13.41 6.94
C GLU A 150 -5.57 -13.02 6.03
N ARG A 151 -4.34 -13.36 6.43
CA ARG A 151 -3.10 -13.01 5.70
C ARG A 151 -3.14 -13.34 4.19
N HIS A 152 -3.64 -14.52 3.84
CA HIS A 152 -3.67 -14.98 2.46
C HIS A 152 -4.75 -14.29 1.60
N ARG A 153 -5.73 -13.62 2.23
CA ARG A 153 -6.77 -12.84 1.56
C ARG A 153 -6.56 -11.34 1.68
N TYR A 154 -5.71 -10.88 2.59
CA TYR A 154 -5.48 -9.47 2.87
C TYR A 154 -5.08 -8.67 1.64
N VAL A 155 -5.63 -7.45 1.53
CA VAL A 155 -5.25 -6.42 0.57
C VAL A 155 -5.33 -5.06 1.28
N PRO A 156 -4.32 -4.17 1.18
CA PRO A 156 -4.37 -2.88 1.84
C PRO A 156 -5.61 -2.06 1.45
N ALA A 157 -6.24 -1.41 2.44
CA ALA A 157 -7.49 -0.65 2.25
C ALA A 157 -7.38 0.43 1.16
N TYR A 158 -6.20 1.06 1.02
CA TYR A 158 -5.95 2.03 -0.05
C TYR A 158 -6.04 1.40 -1.45
N ILE A 159 -5.53 0.18 -1.63
CA ILE A 159 -5.59 -0.54 -2.91
C ILE A 159 -7.03 -0.91 -3.24
N LEU A 160 -7.79 -1.38 -2.25
CA LEU A 160 -9.21 -1.68 -2.41
C LEU A 160 -10.01 -0.45 -2.82
N ASP A 161 -9.84 0.67 -2.11
CA ASP A 161 -10.47 1.95 -2.47
C ASP A 161 -10.08 2.41 -3.88
N ARG A 162 -8.81 2.28 -4.23
CA ARG A 162 -8.31 2.61 -5.57
C ARG A 162 -8.91 1.71 -6.65
N ALA A 163 -9.10 0.42 -6.40
CA ALA A 163 -9.76 -0.48 -7.33
C ALA A 163 -11.21 -0.03 -7.57
N VAL A 164 -11.93 0.38 -6.53
CA VAL A 164 -13.30 0.88 -6.67
C VAL A 164 -13.37 2.21 -7.45
N LYS A 165 -12.40 3.10 -7.25
CA LYS A 165 -12.34 4.41 -7.91
C LYS A 165 -11.86 4.33 -9.37
N LYS A 166 -10.76 3.61 -9.61
CA LYS A 166 -10.00 3.63 -10.87
C LYS A 166 -9.93 2.27 -11.59
N GLY A 167 -10.37 1.18 -10.97
CA GLY A 167 -10.33 -0.15 -11.56
C GLY A 167 -11.21 -0.27 -12.81
N ARG A 168 -10.83 -1.19 -13.71
CA ARG A 168 -11.62 -1.56 -14.89
C ARG A 168 -12.92 -2.19 -14.43
N ARG A 169 -14.05 -1.71 -14.93
CA ARG A 169 -15.37 -2.16 -14.51
C ARG A 169 -15.86 -3.31 -15.37
N VAL A 170 -16.36 -4.34 -14.72
CA VAL A 170 -17.07 -5.45 -15.34
C VAL A 170 -18.44 -5.51 -14.67
N LYS A 171 -19.51 -5.33 -15.45
CA LYS A 171 -20.87 -5.52 -14.93
C LYS A 171 -21.11 -7.01 -14.81
N LEU A 172 -21.54 -7.46 -13.64
CA LEU A 172 -22.11 -8.79 -13.50
C LEU A 172 -23.52 -8.75 -14.10
N THR A 173 -23.83 -9.71 -14.97
CA THR A 173 -25.23 -10.00 -15.33
C THR A 173 -25.97 -10.42 -14.06
N PRO A 174 -27.19 -9.93 -13.82
CA PRO A 174 -27.90 -10.19 -12.58
C PRO A 174 -28.36 -11.66 -12.54
N GLU A 175 -27.56 -12.53 -11.93
CA GLU A 175 -28.04 -13.85 -11.53
C GLU A 175 -28.62 -13.77 -10.12
N VAL A 176 -29.96 -13.76 -10.10
CA VAL A 176 -30.86 -14.28 -9.04
C VAL A 176 -30.79 -13.64 -7.64
N CYS A 177 -29.73 -12.94 -7.25
CA CYS A 177 -29.57 -12.31 -5.93
C CYS A 177 -29.60 -10.78 -5.99
N GLY A 178 -30.76 -10.22 -6.36
CA GLY A 178 -31.35 -9.01 -5.74
C GLY A 178 -30.50 -7.73 -5.59
N GLY A 179 -29.44 -7.51 -6.36
CA GLY A 179 -28.68 -6.26 -6.30
C GLY A 179 -27.79 -6.03 -7.52
N ASN A 180 -27.74 -4.79 -8.01
CA ASN A 180 -26.78 -4.38 -9.03
C ASN A 180 -25.35 -4.43 -8.45
N LEU A 181 -24.66 -5.55 -8.61
CA LEU A 181 -23.25 -5.67 -8.21
C LEU A 181 -22.33 -5.24 -9.35
N LEU A 182 -21.20 -4.65 -8.97
CA LEU A 182 -20.15 -4.25 -9.90
C LEU A 182 -18.85 -4.90 -9.47
N THR A 183 -18.12 -5.44 -10.45
CA THR A 183 -16.76 -5.93 -10.24
C THR A 183 -15.78 -4.91 -10.76
N CYS A 184 -14.84 -4.50 -9.91
CA CYS A 184 -13.75 -3.60 -10.22
C CYS A 184 -12.43 -4.38 -10.25
N LEU A 185 -11.79 -4.42 -11.41
CA LEU A 185 -10.52 -5.10 -11.62
C LEU A 185 -9.35 -4.11 -11.55
N LEU A 186 -8.31 -4.44 -10.78
CA LEU A 186 -7.09 -3.63 -10.68
C LEU A 186 -5.86 -4.52 -10.71
N LYS A 187 -4.86 -4.18 -11.53
CA LYS A 187 -3.55 -4.84 -11.49
C LYS A 187 -2.72 -4.31 -10.33
N ILE A 188 -2.17 -5.21 -9.54
CA ILE A 188 -1.35 -4.93 -8.37
C ILE A 188 -0.15 -5.85 -8.33
N ARG A 189 0.84 -5.52 -7.50
CA ARG A 189 1.99 -6.37 -7.20
C ARG A 189 1.95 -6.78 -5.75
N LYS A 190 2.18 -8.06 -5.50
CA LYS A 190 2.42 -8.61 -4.15
C LYS A 190 3.88 -9.00 -4.05
N TYR A 191 4.58 -8.43 -3.07
CA TYR A 191 5.96 -8.78 -2.75
C TYR A 191 5.96 -9.81 -1.64
N SER A 192 6.76 -10.86 -1.84
CA SER A 192 6.95 -11.94 -0.89
C SER A 192 8.30 -11.82 -0.19
N HIS A 193 8.44 -12.55 0.92
CA HIS A 193 9.68 -12.58 1.69
C HIS A 193 10.92 -13.02 0.89
N ASN A 194 10.78 -13.61 -0.30
CA ASN A 194 11.93 -14.06 -1.11
C ASN A 194 12.48 -12.95 -2.04
N GLY A 195 11.97 -11.73 -1.97
CA GLY A 195 12.29 -10.66 -2.92
C GLY A 195 11.64 -10.86 -4.30
N GLN A 196 10.85 -11.92 -4.47
CA GLN A 196 10.03 -12.11 -5.66
C GLN A 196 8.73 -11.32 -5.54
N TYR A 197 8.32 -10.71 -6.64
CA TYR A 197 7.00 -10.11 -6.78
C TYR A 197 6.13 -10.95 -7.71
N GLN A 198 4.84 -10.95 -7.42
CA GLN A 198 3.82 -11.53 -8.26
C GLN A 198 2.92 -10.40 -8.77
N ASP A 199 2.75 -10.30 -10.09
CA ASP A 199 1.71 -9.47 -10.68
C ASP A 199 0.36 -10.20 -10.53
N ILE A 200 -0.62 -9.52 -9.93
CA ILE A 200 -1.92 -10.09 -9.60
C ILE A 200 -3.03 -9.20 -10.11
N THR A 201 -4.14 -9.80 -10.55
CA THR A 201 -5.36 -9.06 -10.88
C THR A 201 -6.34 -9.15 -9.71
N LEU A 202 -6.44 -8.05 -8.97
CA LEU A 202 -7.41 -7.91 -7.89
C LEU A 202 -8.81 -7.71 -8.45
N SER A 203 -9.77 -8.50 -7.96
CA SER A 203 -11.20 -8.36 -8.19
C SER A 203 -11.86 -7.83 -6.92
N VAL A 204 -12.52 -6.67 -7.01
CA VAL A 204 -13.29 -6.09 -5.90
C VAL A 204 -14.74 -6.01 -6.28
N ILE A 205 -15.60 -6.70 -5.52
CA ILE A 205 -17.05 -6.72 -5.71
C ILE A 205 -17.66 -5.66 -4.80
N VAL A 206 -18.42 -4.74 -5.39
CA VAL A 206 -19.08 -3.64 -4.69
C VAL A 206 -20.57 -3.59 -4.97
N ASP A 207 -21.30 -2.92 -4.09
CA ASP A 207 -22.68 -2.51 -4.35
C ASP A 207 -22.77 -1.55 -5.55
N GLY A 208 -23.94 -1.43 -6.16
CA GLY A 208 -24.13 -0.62 -7.38
C GLY A 208 -23.78 0.86 -7.20
N ASN A 209 -23.83 1.37 -5.97
CA ASN A 209 -23.45 2.74 -5.62
C ASN A 209 -21.97 2.91 -5.26
N ARG A 210 -21.18 1.82 -5.24
CA ARG A 210 -19.74 1.80 -4.93
C ARG A 210 -19.40 2.38 -3.56
N LYS A 211 -20.30 2.18 -2.59
CA LYS A 211 -20.16 2.63 -1.21
C LYS A 211 -19.74 1.50 -0.28
N ILE A 212 -19.99 0.24 -0.66
CA ILE A 212 -19.75 -0.93 0.18
C ILE A 212 -18.96 -1.97 -0.63
N ILE A 213 -17.78 -2.33 -0.15
CA ILE A 213 -17.06 -3.53 -0.61
C ILE A 213 -17.75 -4.74 0.01
N LYS A 214 -18.27 -5.61 -0.86
CA LYS A 214 -18.95 -6.84 -0.48
C LYS A 214 -17.96 -7.98 -0.34
N GLU A 215 -17.03 -8.09 -1.28
CA GLU A 215 -16.01 -9.12 -1.30
C GLU A 215 -14.84 -8.69 -2.19
N PHE A 216 -13.69 -9.34 -2.03
CA PHE A 216 -12.55 -9.20 -2.93
C PHE A 216 -11.72 -10.49 -2.94
N ASN A 217 -11.05 -10.73 -4.07
CA ASN A 217 -10.16 -11.88 -4.28
C ASN A 217 -9.10 -11.54 -5.34
N TYR A 218 -8.03 -12.33 -5.37
CA TYR A 218 -6.87 -12.11 -6.22
C TYR A 218 -6.11 -13.42 -6.45
#